data_AF-A0A0D2LTH4-F1
#
_entry.id   AF-A0A0D2LTH4-F1
#
_cell.length_a   1.000
_cell.length_b   1.000
_cell.length_c   1.000
_cell.angle_alpha   90.00
_cell.angle_beta   90.00
_cell.angle_gamma   90.00
#
_symmetry.space_group_name_H-M   'P 1'
#
loop_
_entity.id
_entity.type
_entity.pdbx_description
1 polymer ?
#
loop_
_entity_poly.entity_id
_entity_poly.type
_entity_poly.pdbx_seq_one_letter_code
_entity_poly.pdbx_strand_id
1 'polypeptide(L)'
;MYVPTSNCVGRRLTTSRVTRAIVDKDGRVIAVLAGRPDDPNWTSVHRSAHSALQLARRRCRFPKKTRNHRRGSFPALSAGISFGGGQKLPGNLHHSKTNKKQLDRLLGHQSFKRIAGFGSKALRTWAPKLH
;
A
#
# COMPACT_ATOMS: atom_id res chain seq x y z
N MET A 1 -43.85 8.70 -2.47
CA MET A 1 -42.47 8.62 -2.99
C MET A 1 -41.77 7.45 -2.31
N TYR A 2 -41.54 6.38 -3.07
CA TYR A 2 -40.95 5.14 -2.59
C TYR A 2 -39.43 5.27 -2.59
N VAL A 3 -38.79 5.15 -1.43
CA VAL A 3 -37.33 5.10 -1.32
C VAL A 3 -36.95 3.62 -1.26
N PRO A 4 -36.32 3.03 -2.30
CA PRO A 4 -35.94 1.64 -2.24
C PRO A 4 -34.74 1.49 -1.30
N THR A 5 -34.96 0.88 -0.15
CA THR A 5 -33.91 0.33 0.71
C THR A 5 -33.16 -0.73 -0.09
N SER A 6 -31.97 -0.38 -0.56
CA SER A 6 -31.12 -1.29 -1.32
C SER A 6 -30.43 -2.26 -0.37
N ASN A 7 -30.90 -3.50 -0.42
CA ASN A 7 -30.40 -4.69 0.27
C ASN A 7 -28.88 -4.71 0.50
N CYS A 8 -28.52 -4.88 1.78
CA CYS A 8 -27.21 -5.33 2.25
C CYS A 8 -27.00 -6.81 1.85
N VAL A 9 -26.71 -7.06 0.57
CA VAL A 9 -26.16 -8.35 0.16
C VAL A 9 -24.65 -8.25 0.26
N GLY A 10 -24.03 -9.15 1.03
CA GLY A 10 -22.59 -9.27 1.18
C GLY A 10 -21.89 -9.32 -0.17
N ARG A 11 -21.45 -8.16 -0.67
CA ARG A 11 -20.62 -8.08 -1.86
C ARG A 11 -19.25 -8.60 -1.46
N ARG A 12 -19.00 -9.84 -1.86
CA ARG A 12 -17.66 -10.36 -2.15
C ARG A 12 -16.84 -9.19 -2.73
N LEU A 13 -15.71 -8.86 -2.11
CA LEU A 13 -14.80 -7.80 -2.55
C LEU A 13 -14.24 -8.17 -3.94
N THR A 14 -15.06 -8.08 -4.97
CA THR A 14 -14.65 -8.25 -6.35
C THR A 14 -13.91 -6.98 -6.74
N THR A 15 -12.89 -7.16 -7.57
CA THR A 15 -11.98 -6.14 -8.11
C THR A 15 -12.72 -5.08 -8.93
N SER A 16 -13.50 -4.22 -8.26
CA SER A 16 -14.31 -3.20 -8.90
C SER A 16 -13.44 -2.02 -9.32
N ARG A 17 -13.65 -1.50 -10.53
CA ARG A 17 -13.12 -0.20 -10.97
C ARG A 17 -13.86 0.98 -10.32
N VAL A 18 -14.99 0.74 -9.67
CA VAL A 18 -15.84 1.81 -9.14
C VAL A 18 -15.25 2.35 -7.86
N THR A 19 -14.87 3.63 -7.88
CA THR A 19 -14.45 4.37 -6.70
C THR A 19 -15.63 4.56 -5.75
N ARG A 20 -15.43 4.30 -4.46
CA ARG A 20 -16.46 4.52 -3.42
C ARG A 20 -15.88 5.31 -2.25
N ALA A 21 -16.47 6.45 -1.94
CA ALA A 21 -16.17 7.19 -0.73
C ALA A 21 -16.99 6.65 0.44
N ILE A 22 -16.36 6.60 1.61
CA ILE A 22 -16.98 6.36 2.90
C ILE A 22 -16.97 7.70 3.63
N VAL A 23 -18.15 8.14 4.08
CA VAL A 23 -18.34 9.46 4.70
C VAL A 23 -18.81 9.34 6.14
N ASP A 24 -18.48 10.33 6.96
CA ASP A 24 -19.07 10.49 8.30
C ASP A 24 -20.50 11.08 8.23
N LYS A 25 -21.12 11.28 9.41
CA LYS A 25 -22.47 11.86 9.52
C LYS A 25 -22.59 13.29 8.98
N ASP A 26 -21.46 14.01 8.88
CA ASP A 26 -21.39 15.39 8.40
C ASP A 26 -20.99 15.44 6.91
N GLY A 27 -20.91 14.29 6.23
CA GLY A 27 -20.56 14.17 4.82
C GLY A 27 -19.05 14.28 4.53
N ARG A 28 -18.18 14.25 5.55
CA ARG A 28 -16.72 14.30 5.35
C ARG A 28 -16.20 12.96 4.88
N VAL A 29 -15.39 12.94 3.83
CA VAL A 29 -14.75 11.72 3.34
C VAL A 29 -13.68 11.26 4.34
N ILE A 30 -13.89 10.07 4.94
CA ILE A 30 -12.97 9.47 5.91
C ILE A 30 -12.14 8.33 5.31
N ALA A 31 -12.63 7.71 4.24
CA ALA A 31 -11.91 6.68 3.49
C ALA A 31 -12.41 6.59 2.04
N VAL A 32 -11.55 6.13 1.14
CA VAL A 32 -11.91 5.93 -0.27
C VAL A 32 -11.42 4.57 -0.73
N LEU A 33 -12.35 3.76 -1.23
CA LEU A 33 -12.06 2.56 -2.00
C LEU A 33 -11.77 2.99 -3.43
N ALA A 34 -10.51 3.31 -3.74
CA ALA A 34 -10.09 3.89 -5.02
C ALA A 34 -10.19 2.93 -6.23
N GLY A 35 -10.49 1.65 -6.01
CA GLY A 35 -10.58 0.65 -7.06
C GLY A 35 -9.23 0.34 -7.70
N ARG A 36 -9.17 0.37 -9.04
CA ARG A 36 -7.95 0.13 -9.83
C ARG A 36 -7.90 1.11 -11.01
N PRO A 37 -6.71 1.43 -11.54
CA PRO A 37 -6.61 2.24 -12.74
C PRO A 37 -7.25 1.54 -13.94
N ASP A 38 -7.60 2.33 -14.95
CA ASP A 38 -8.08 1.81 -16.24
C ASP A 38 -6.90 1.27 -17.07
N ASP A 39 -6.38 0.14 -16.62
CA ASP A 39 -5.21 -0.51 -17.19
C ASP A 39 -5.46 -2.02 -17.25
N PRO A 40 -5.58 -2.61 -18.45
CA PRO A 40 -5.82 -4.04 -18.59
C PRO A 40 -4.68 -4.88 -18.01
N ASN A 41 -3.47 -4.32 -17.90
CA ASN A 41 -2.29 -5.01 -17.37
C ASN A 41 -2.15 -4.89 -15.85
N TRP A 42 -3.10 -4.28 -15.15
CA TRP A 42 -2.98 -4.03 -13.70
C TRP A 42 -2.77 -5.29 -12.87
N THR A 43 -3.43 -6.39 -13.24
CA THR A 43 -3.24 -7.69 -12.58
C THR A 43 -1.80 -8.20 -12.77
N SER A 44 -1.21 -7.99 -13.95
CA SER A 44 0.18 -8.37 -14.23
C SER A 44 1.16 -7.57 -13.38
N VAL A 45 0.91 -6.27 -13.17
CA VAL A 45 1.68 -5.41 -12.25
C VAL A 45 1.73 -6.02 -10.85
N HIS A 46 0.59 -6.50 -10.34
CA HIS A 46 0.51 -7.12 -9.00
C HIS A 46 1.26 -8.44 -8.93
N ARG A 47 1.11 -9.31 -9.94
CA ARG A 47 1.86 -10.58 -10.03
C ARG A 47 3.37 -10.34 -10.09
N SER A 48 3.79 -9.37 -10.90
CA SER A 48 5.19 -8.97 -11.03
C SER A 48 5.76 -8.41 -9.72
N ALA A 49 5.03 -7.53 -9.03
CA ALA A 49 5.42 -7.04 -7.70
C ALA A 49 5.51 -8.18 -6.67
N HIS A 50 4.57 -9.12 -6.69
CA HIS A 50 4.59 -10.29 -5.82
C HIS A 50 5.83 -11.16 -6.05
N SER A 51 6.15 -11.50 -7.30
CA SER A 51 7.34 -12.27 -7.65
C SER A 51 8.62 -11.57 -7.20
N ALA A 52 8.70 -10.24 -7.35
CA ALA A 52 9.82 -9.45 -6.87
C ALA A 52 9.97 -9.52 -5.34
N LEU A 53 8.87 -9.46 -4.57
CA LEU A 53 8.89 -9.63 -3.11
C LEU A 53 9.35 -11.04 -2.71
N GLN A 54 8.87 -12.08 -3.39
CA GLN A 54 9.27 -13.46 -3.08
C GLN A 54 10.77 -13.66 -3.32
N LEU A 55 11.31 -13.09 -4.40
CA LEU A 55 12.74 -13.13 -4.67
C LEU A 55 13.54 -12.36 -3.63
N ALA A 56 13.11 -11.15 -3.27
CA ALA A 56 13.75 -10.34 -2.24
C ALA A 56 13.71 -11.02 -0.87
N ARG A 57 12.59 -11.66 -0.50
CA ARG A 57 12.43 -12.41 0.75
C ARG A 57 13.50 -13.49 0.92
N ARG A 58 13.88 -14.19 -0.14
CA ARG A 58 14.94 -15.23 -0.09
C ARG A 58 16.34 -14.64 0.10
N ARG A 59 16.54 -13.37 -0.27
CA ARG A 59 17.85 -12.69 -0.29
C ARG A 59 18.05 -11.73 0.88
N CYS A 60 16.97 -11.26 1.49
CA CYS A 60 17.01 -10.39 2.65
C CYS A 60 17.28 -11.16 3.93
N ARG A 61 17.96 -10.52 4.88
CA ARG A 61 18.12 -11.00 6.26
C ARG A 61 17.09 -10.30 7.14
N PHE A 62 16.29 -11.11 7.85
CA PHE A 62 15.25 -10.61 8.77
C PHE A 62 15.61 -10.93 10.22
N PRO A 63 15.88 -9.90 11.05
CA PRO A 63 16.03 -10.05 12.50
C PRO A 63 14.80 -10.72 13.12
N LYS A 64 14.95 -11.44 14.24
CA LYS A 64 13.81 -12.12 14.91
C LYS A 64 12.65 -11.17 15.20
N LYS A 65 12.94 -9.94 15.63
CA LYS A 65 11.98 -8.88 15.94
C LYS A 65 11.14 -8.43 14.73
N THR A 66 11.54 -8.76 13.50
CA THR A 66 10.87 -8.32 12.26
C THR A 66 10.17 -9.45 11.53
N ARG A 67 9.91 -10.57 12.21
CA ARG A 67 9.22 -11.75 11.65
C ARG A 67 7.77 -11.88 12.10
N ASN A 68 7.48 -11.36 13.30
CA ASN A 68 6.15 -11.40 13.90
C ASN A 68 5.72 -9.98 14.25
N HIS A 69 4.56 -9.59 13.73
CA HIS A 69 4.03 -8.25 13.89
C HIS A 69 2.56 -8.31 14.31
N ARG A 70 2.04 -7.23 14.91
CA ARG A 70 0.60 -7.08 15.19
C ARG A 70 -0.29 -7.26 13.95
N ARG A 71 0.28 -7.02 12.76
CA ARG A 71 -0.41 -7.15 11.46
C ARG A 71 -0.36 -8.56 10.86
N GLY A 72 0.38 -9.48 11.49
CA GLY A 72 0.50 -10.87 11.06
C GLY A 72 1.91 -11.45 11.19
N SER A 73 2.01 -12.76 10.97
CA SER A 73 3.24 -13.53 11.00
C SER A 73 3.91 -13.54 9.63
N PHE A 74 4.60 -12.45 9.29
CA PHE A 74 5.38 -12.36 8.07
C PHE A 74 6.63 -11.48 8.26
N PRO A 75 7.74 -11.81 7.59
CA PRO A 75 8.93 -10.98 7.62
C PRO A 75 8.70 -9.64 6.93
N ALA A 76 9.01 -8.54 7.61
CA ALA A 76 8.91 -7.19 7.05
C ALA A 76 10.21 -6.39 7.25
N LEU A 77 10.53 -5.52 6.30
CA LEU A 77 11.58 -4.51 6.41
C LEU A 77 10.98 -3.17 6.02
N SER A 78 11.20 -2.15 6.84
CA SER A 78 10.87 -0.76 6.52
C SER A 78 11.98 -0.16 5.67
N ALA A 79 11.68 0.83 4.84
CA ALA A 79 12.64 1.56 4.02
C ALA A 79 12.23 3.04 3.90
N GLY A 80 13.19 3.92 3.64
CA GLY A 80 12.95 5.36 3.53
C GLY A 80 13.21 6.12 4.82
N ILE A 81 12.47 7.21 5.04
CA ILE A 81 12.63 8.10 6.18
C ILE A 81 11.75 7.63 7.33
N SER A 82 12.31 7.58 8.53
CA SER A 82 11.58 7.39 9.78
C SER A 82 11.63 8.65 10.64
N PHE A 83 10.54 8.90 11.36
CA PHE A 83 10.48 9.88 12.43
C PHE A 83 9.58 9.33 13.54
N GLY A 84 9.96 9.53 14.81
CA GLY A 84 9.25 9.02 15.99
C GLY A 84 10.12 8.15 16.91
N GLY A 85 9.50 7.56 17.94
CA GLY A 85 10.19 6.65 18.87
C GLY A 85 11.34 7.30 19.67
N GLY A 86 11.30 8.62 19.87
CA GLY A 86 12.36 9.39 20.55
C GLY A 86 13.37 10.05 19.62
N GLN A 87 13.27 9.88 18.30
CA GLN A 87 14.10 10.62 17.34
C GLN A 87 13.76 12.12 17.36
N LYS A 88 14.80 12.97 17.44
CA LYS A 88 14.63 14.44 17.41
C LYS A 88 14.46 14.99 15.99
N LEU A 89 14.96 14.28 14.98
CA LEU A 89 14.92 14.69 13.57
C LEU A 89 14.58 13.48 12.69
N PRO A 90 13.92 13.70 11.54
CA PRO A 90 13.68 12.65 10.56
C PRO A 90 15.01 12.13 10.00
N GLY A 91 15.11 10.82 9.81
CA GLY A 91 16.34 10.19 9.33
C GLY A 91 16.07 8.99 8.42
N ASN A 92 16.99 8.73 7.50
CA ASN A 92 16.93 7.54 6.65
C ASN A 92 17.17 6.26 7.47
N LEU A 93 16.34 5.25 7.24
CA LEU A 93 16.52 3.94 7.83
C LEU A 93 17.81 3.29 7.31
N HIS A 94 18.67 2.89 8.24
CA HIS A 94 19.92 2.21 7.94
C HIS A 94 19.71 0.69 7.84
N HIS A 95 20.28 0.09 6.79
CA HIS A 95 20.23 -1.34 6.53
C HIS A 95 21.61 -1.89 6.18
N SER A 96 21.81 -3.19 6.40
CA SER A 96 23.00 -3.89 5.89
C SER A 96 23.11 -3.75 4.37
N LYS A 97 24.34 -3.82 3.83
CA LYS A 97 24.60 -3.72 2.38
C LYS A 97 23.69 -4.66 1.57
N THR A 98 23.49 -5.89 2.04
CA THR A 98 22.62 -6.89 1.40
C THR A 98 21.15 -6.45 1.37
N ASN A 99 20.60 -6.02 2.50
CA ASN A 99 19.20 -5.61 2.58
C ASN A 99 18.97 -4.31 1.80
N LYS A 100 19.86 -3.33 1.93
CA LYS A 100 19.81 -2.08 1.17
C LYS A 100 19.75 -2.36 -0.34
N LYS A 101 20.62 -3.23 -0.86
CA LYS A 101 20.60 -3.63 -2.28
C LYS A 101 19.25 -4.23 -2.72
N GLN A 102 18.61 -5.07 -1.90
CA GLN A 102 17.30 -5.63 -2.25
C GLN A 102 16.18 -4.60 -2.15
N LEU A 103 16.21 -3.73 -1.13
CA LEU A 103 15.23 -2.65 -0.96
C LEU A 103 15.32 -1.63 -2.11
N ASP A 104 16.52 -1.20 -2.47
CA ASP A 104 16.75 -0.28 -3.60
C ASP A 104 16.25 -0.91 -4.91
N ARG A 105 16.47 -2.22 -5.11
CA ARG A 105 15.91 -2.96 -6.27
C ARG A 105 14.38 -2.97 -6.27
N LEU A 106 13.74 -3.21 -5.12
CA LEU A 106 12.28 -3.19 -5.00
C LEU A 106 11.72 -1.79 -5.26
N LEU A 107 12.32 -0.75 -4.68
CA LEU A 107 11.90 0.64 -4.87
C LEU A 107 12.12 1.12 -6.32
N GLY A 108 13.17 0.62 -6.98
CA GLY A 108 13.45 0.88 -8.40
C GLY A 108 12.53 0.13 -9.38
N HIS A 109 11.86 -0.93 -8.93
CA HIS A 109 11.11 -1.83 -9.78
C HIS A 109 9.78 -1.20 -10.26
N GLN A 110 9.51 -1.30 -11.56
CA GLN A 110 8.41 -0.58 -12.21
C GLN A 110 7.04 -0.88 -11.62
N SER A 111 6.78 -2.13 -11.21
CA SER A 111 5.50 -2.48 -10.60
C SER A 111 5.23 -1.73 -9.29
N PHE A 112 6.26 -1.50 -8.46
CA PHE A 112 6.10 -0.71 -7.23
C PHE A 112 5.90 0.77 -7.53
N LYS A 113 6.61 1.31 -8.52
CA LYS A 113 6.41 2.69 -8.98
C LYS A 113 4.97 2.91 -9.49
N ARG A 114 4.42 1.96 -10.25
CA ARG A 114 3.03 2.01 -10.72
C ARG A 114 2.01 1.93 -9.59
N ILE A 115 2.21 1.02 -8.63
CA ILE A 115 1.34 0.86 -7.45
C ILE A 115 1.38 2.14 -6.59
N ALA A 116 2.57 2.63 -6.28
CA ALA A 116 2.75 3.86 -5.51
C ALA A 116 2.15 5.06 -6.23
N GLY A 117 2.39 5.20 -7.54
CA GLY A 117 1.83 6.27 -8.36
C GLY A 117 0.30 6.28 -8.40
N PHE A 118 -0.34 5.10 -8.42
CA PHE A 118 -1.81 5.01 -8.30
C PHE A 118 -2.29 5.51 -6.93
N GLY A 119 -1.64 5.08 -5.84
CA GLY A 119 -1.95 5.55 -4.49
C GLY A 119 -1.76 7.07 -4.33
N SER A 120 -0.66 7.61 -4.84
CA SER A 120 -0.39 9.06 -4.89
C SER A 120 -1.48 9.80 -5.65
N LYS A 121 -1.88 9.34 -6.84
CA LYS A 121 -2.98 9.97 -7.59
C LYS A 121 -4.31 9.92 -6.82
N ALA A 122 -4.62 8.80 -6.18
CA ALA A 122 -5.83 8.67 -5.37
C ALA A 122 -5.83 9.68 -4.20
N LEU A 123 -4.71 9.82 -3.49
CA LEU A 123 -4.57 10.82 -2.42
C LEU A 123 -4.66 12.24 -2.95
N ARG A 124 -4.00 12.56 -4.09
CA ARG A 124 -4.09 13.89 -4.70
C ARG A 124 -5.53 14.27 -5.07
N THR A 125 -6.33 13.31 -5.53
CA THR A 125 -7.73 13.53 -5.89
C THR A 125 -8.63 13.68 -4.68
N TRP A 126 -8.48 12.82 -3.65
CA TRP A 126 -9.46 12.73 -2.56
C TRP A 126 -9.03 13.38 -1.25
N ALA A 127 -7.73 13.63 -1.07
CA ALA A 127 -7.14 14.23 0.11
C ALA A 127 -5.92 15.10 -0.27
N PRO A 128 -6.11 16.17 -1.07
CA PRO A 128 -5.00 16.96 -1.62
C PRO A 128 -4.10 17.60 -0.56
N LYS A 129 -4.60 17.82 0.68
CA LYS A 129 -3.80 18.33 1.80
C LYS A 129 -2.78 17.33 2.34
N LEU A 130 -2.89 16.04 1.98
CA LEU A 130 -1.98 14.97 2.39
C LEU A 130 -0.94 14.62 1.31
N HIS A 131 -1.00 15.24 0.13
CA HIS A 131 -0.19 14.89 -1.03
C HIS A 131 0.77 16.02 -1.43
#